data_AF-A0A8T5Y7G8-F1
#
_entry.id   AF-A0A8T5Y7G8-F1
#
_cell.length_a   1.000
_cell.length_b   1.000
_cell.length_c   1.000
_cell.angle_alpha   90.00
_cell.angle_beta   90.00
_cell.angle_gamma   90.00
#
_symmetry.space_group_name_H-M   'P 1'
#
loop_
_entity.id
_entity.type
_entity.pdbx_description
1 polymer ?
#
loop_
_entity_poly.entity_id
_entity_poly.type
_entity_poly.pdbx_seq_one_letter_code
_entity_poly.pdbx_strand_id
1 'polypeptide(L)'
;MKRLKLLAFAFSPFLINYCFHLAVQNNEWIGKGLTLSSFFFAAYWLFVGYKSATYTRTAKESVLIGNIFALVSVSMLLLRLDTWLMTQGIVYLGSGPQFFFFPMLRVTQFVERTFLFFLNRHVPFFTFILSCILMIVIYYLGYRLRKKLS
;
A
#
# COMPACT_ATOMS: atom_id res chain seq x y z
N MET A 1 0.18 17.47 -17.71
CA MET A 1 -0.94 16.49 -17.59
C MET A 1 -0.53 15.05 -17.32
N LYS A 2 0.48 14.47 -17.99
CA LYS A 2 0.89 13.05 -17.82
C LYS A 2 1.19 12.65 -16.35
N ARG A 3 1.90 13.50 -15.60
CA ARG A 3 2.21 13.30 -14.17
C ARG A 3 0.97 13.38 -13.27
N LEU A 4 0.02 14.25 -13.58
CA LEU A 4 -1.23 14.38 -12.83
C LEU A 4 -2.10 13.12 -12.98
N LYS A 5 -2.13 12.55 -14.19
CA LYS A 5 -2.77 11.24 -14.43
C LYS A 5 -2.11 10.14 -13.62
N LEU A 6 -0.78 10.12 -13.55
CA LEU A 6 -0.04 9.15 -12.74
C LEU A 6 -0.35 9.29 -11.24
N LEU A 7 -0.45 10.52 -10.73
CA LEU A 7 -0.86 10.78 -9.35
C LEU A 7 -2.29 10.29 -9.07
N ALA A 8 -3.23 10.53 -9.98
CA ALA A 8 -4.59 10.01 -9.86
C ALA A 8 -4.62 8.48 -9.87
N PHE A 9 -3.82 7.84 -10.72
CA PHE A 9 -3.64 6.39 -10.71
C PHE A 9 -3.02 5.88 -9.41
N ALA A 10 -2.01 6.57 -8.88
CA ALA A 10 -1.39 6.24 -7.59
C ALA A 10 -2.35 6.46 -6.41
N PHE A 11 -3.31 7.37 -6.52
CA PHE A 11 -4.34 7.61 -5.51
C PHE A 11 -5.50 6.60 -5.59
N SER A 12 -5.83 6.06 -6.76
CA SER A 12 -6.96 5.14 -6.92
C SER A 12 -7.00 3.93 -5.97
N PRO A 13 -5.89 3.33 -5.50
CA PRO A 13 -5.92 2.22 -4.54
C PRO A 13 -6.47 2.65 -3.19
N PHE A 14 -6.26 3.92 -2.81
CA PHE A 14 -6.86 4.51 -1.63
C PHE A 14 -8.39 4.46 -1.72
N LEU A 15 -8.94 4.97 -2.83
CA LEU A 15 -10.38 5.01 -3.06
C LEU A 15 -10.99 3.62 -3.14
N ILE A 16 -10.35 2.70 -3.87
CA ILE A 16 -10.80 1.31 -4.00
C ILE A 16 -10.86 0.64 -2.63
N ASN A 17 -9.82 0.76 -1.82
CA ASN A 17 -9.78 0.10 -0.52
C ASN A 17 -10.74 0.75 0.49
N TYR A 18 -10.97 2.07 0.39
CA TYR A 18 -11.98 2.77 1.18
C TYR A 18 -13.40 2.26 0.85
N CYS A 19 -13.77 2.21 -0.43
CA CYS A 19 -15.06 1.67 -0.86
C CYS A 19 -15.23 0.20 -0.45
N PHE A 20 -14.16 -0.60 -0.57
CA PHE A 20 -14.19 -2.00 -0.15
C PHE A 20 -14.36 -2.15 1.36
N HIS A 21 -13.73 -1.29 2.16
CA HIS A 21 -13.92 -1.27 3.61
C HIS A 21 -15.38 -1.00 3.99
N LEU A 22 -16.01 0.00 3.38
CA LEU A 22 -17.43 0.31 3.60
C LEU A 22 -18.33 -0.88 3.20
N ALA A 23 -18.04 -1.53 2.08
CA ALA A 23 -18.82 -2.67 1.61
C ALA A 23 -18.69 -3.91 2.52
N VAL A 24 -17.52 -4.13 3.13
CA VAL A 24 -17.28 -5.28 4.02
C VAL A 24 -17.82 -5.05 5.43
N GLN A 25 -17.80 -3.81 5.93
CA GLN A 25 -18.39 -3.48 7.23
C GLN A 25 -19.88 -3.83 7.29
N ASN A 26 -20.60 -3.68 6.18
CA ASN A 26 -22.04 -3.93 6.12
C ASN A 26 -22.42 -5.42 5.98
N ASN A 27 -21.47 -6.32 5.71
CA ASN A 27 -21.76 -7.70 5.29
C ASN A 27 -21.18 -8.78 6.22
N GLU A 28 -20.65 -8.46 7.40
CA GLU A 28 -19.99 -9.41 8.34
C GLU A 28 -18.79 -10.20 7.77
N TRP A 29 -18.34 -9.91 6.55
CA TRP A 29 -17.18 -10.57 5.91
C TRP A 29 -15.82 -10.03 6.41
N ILE A 30 -15.83 -9.43 7.59
CA ILE A 30 -14.71 -8.73 8.20
C ILE A 30 -13.61 -9.77 8.46
N GLY A 31 -12.48 -9.65 7.74
CA GLY A 31 -11.37 -10.60 7.79
C GLY A 31 -11.10 -11.22 6.42
N LYS A 32 -11.95 -12.16 5.97
CA LYS A 32 -11.76 -12.87 4.68
C LYS A 32 -11.79 -11.94 3.47
N GLY A 33 -12.79 -11.04 3.43
CA GLY A 33 -12.89 -10.06 2.35
C GLY A 33 -11.66 -9.15 2.29
N LEU A 34 -11.19 -8.71 3.44
CA LEU A 34 -10.04 -7.82 3.55
C LEU A 34 -8.71 -8.50 3.19
N THR A 35 -8.56 -9.81 3.43
CA THR A 35 -7.38 -10.56 2.98
C THR A 35 -7.38 -10.72 1.45
N LEU A 36 -8.54 -10.99 0.86
CA LEU A 36 -8.66 -11.08 -0.60
C LEU A 36 -8.39 -9.73 -1.28
N SER A 37 -8.92 -8.64 -0.73
CA SER A 37 -8.65 -7.29 -1.25
C SER A 37 -7.17 -6.90 -1.14
N SER A 38 -6.45 -7.38 -0.13
CA SER A 38 -5.00 -7.20 -0.01
C SER A 38 -4.22 -7.79 -1.18
N PHE A 39 -4.58 -8.98 -1.65
CA PHE A 39 -3.94 -9.58 -2.82
C PHE A 39 -4.29 -8.83 -4.11
N PHE A 40 -5.55 -8.42 -4.27
CA PHE A 40 -5.93 -7.59 -5.41
C PHE A 40 -5.22 -6.24 -5.40
N PHE A 41 -5.00 -5.65 -4.23
CA PHE A 41 -4.24 -4.42 -4.08
C PHE A 41 -2.78 -4.62 -4.52
N ALA A 42 -2.13 -5.72 -4.11
CA ALA A 42 -0.76 -6.02 -4.54
C ALA A 42 -0.65 -6.20 -6.06
N ALA A 43 -1.59 -6.93 -6.68
CA ALA A 43 -1.66 -7.08 -8.13
C ALA A 43 -1.93 -5.74 -8.83
N TYR A 44 -2.80 -4.92 -8.27
CA TYR A 44 -3.07 -3.57 -8.76
C TYR A 44 -1.82 -2.69 -8.68
N TRP A 45 -1.07 -2.77 -7.58
CA TRP A 45 0.17 -2.03 -7.37
C TRP A 45 1.24 -2.36 -8.42
N LEU A 46 1.34 -3.65 -8.78
CA LEU A 46 2.17 -4.11 -9.90
C LEU A 46 1.72 -3.49 -11.23
N PHE A 47 0.40 -3.46 -11.50
CA PHE A 47 -0.16 -2.87 -12.71
C PHE A 47 0.06 -1.35 -12.79
N VAL A 48 -0.07 -0.61 -11.68
CA VAL A 48 0.24 0.82 -11.65
C VAL A 48 1.71 1.06 -11.96
N GLY A 49 2.61 0.26 -11.37
CA GLY A 49 4.04 0.27 -11.72
C GLY A 49 4.28 -0.02 -13.21
N TYR A 50 3.53 -0.95 -13.80
CA TYR A 50 3.60 -1.21 -15.24
C TYR A 50 3.17 -0.02 -16.09
N LYS A 51 2.07 0.65 -15.72
CA LYS A 51 1.57 1.83 -16.45
C LYS A 51 2.45 3.06 -16.25
N SER A 52 3.07 3.23 -15.08
CA SER A 52 3.89 4.40 -14.78
C SER A 52 5.10 4.57 -15.71
N ALA A 53 5.62 3.48 -16.28
CA ALA A 53 6.68 3.50 -17.28
C ALA A 53 6.34 4.29 -18.56
N THR A 54 5.05 4.55 -18.82
CA THR A 54 4.60 5.41 -19.92
C THR A 54 4.61 6.90 -19.57
N TYR A 55 4.71 7.24 -18.29
CA TYR A 55 4.59 8.61 -17.75
C TYR A 55 5.88 9.14 -17.11
N THR A 56 6.83 8.27 -16.76
CA THR A 56 8.12 8.63 -16.12
C THR A 56 9.31 8.12 -16.91
N ARG A 57 10.44 8.83 -16.84
CA ARG A 57 11.66 8.46 -17.59
C ARG A 57 12.51 7.43 -16.87
N THR A 58 12.53 7.47 -15.54
CA THR A 58 13.39 6.61 -14.71
C THR A 58 12.58 5.78 -13.73
N ALA A 59 13.10 4.60 -13.38
CA ALA A 59 12.48 3.72 -12.39
C ALA A 59 12.39 4.39 -11.01
N LYS A 60 13.41 5.19 -10.64
CA LYS A 60 13.44 5.92 -9.36
C LYS A 60 12.29 6.93 -9.28
N GLU A 61 12.10 7.76 -10.31
CA GLU A 61 11.00 8.72 -10.40
C GLU A 61 9.64 8.02 -10.32
N SER A 62 9.49 6.91 -11.07
CA SER A 62 8.30 6.07 -11.07
C SER A 62 7.92 5.57 -9.67
N VAL A 63 8.89 4.94 -8.99
CA VAL A 63 8.70 4.40 -7.64
C VAL A 63 8.39 5.50 -6.64
N LEU A 64 9.08 6.64 -6.71
CA LEU A 64 8.84 7.76 -5.81
C LEU A 64 7.42 8.30 -5.95
N ILE A 65 6.96 8.56 -7.19
CA ILE A 65 5.60 9.07 -7.43
C ILE A 65 4.55 8.03 -7.04
N GLY A 66 4.77 6.76 -7.38
CA GLY A 66 3.86 5.68 -7.03
C GLY A 66 3.67 5.54 -5.53
N ASN A 67 4.76 5.59 -4.77
CA ASN A 67 4.76 5.34 -3.34
C ASN A 67 4.66 6.61 -2.49
N ILE A 68 4.52 7.81 -3.09
CA ILE A 68 4.49 9.07 -2.33
C ILE A 68 3.33 9.12 -1.34
N PHE A 69 2.16 8.62 -1.73
CA PHE A 69 1.01 8.53 -0.85
C PHE A 69 1.25 7.52 0.27
N ALA A 70 1.94 6.41 0.01
CA ALA A 70 2.32 5.48 1.06
C ALA A 70 3.34 6.09 2.03
N LEU A 71 4.30 6.87 1.54
CA LEU A 71 5.28 7.55 2.39
C LEU A 71 4.60 8.57 3.30
N VAL A 72 3.71 9.41 2.74
CA VAL A 72 2.89 10.35 3.53
C VAL A 72 2.05 9.57 4.55
N SER A 73 1.49 8.43 4.15
CA SER A 73 0.70 7.56 5.01
C SER A 73 1.51 7.01 6.18
N VAL A 74 2.71 6.51 5.91
CA VAL A 74 3.67 6.02 6.90
C VAL A 74 4.07 7.15 7.86
N SER A 75 4.42 8.33 7.34
CA SER A 75 4.77 9.49 8.16
C SER A 75 3.63 9.89 9.09
N MET A 76 2.38 9.92 8.60
CA MET A 76 1.21 10.20 9.43
C MET A 76 0.97 9.14 10.51
N LEU A 77 1.23 7.86 10.21
CA LEU A 77 1.08 6.76 11.17
C LEU A 77 2.17 6.81 12.26
N LEU A 78 3.41 7.13 11.88
CA LEU A 78 4.51 7.35 12.82
C LEU A 78 4.26 8.54 13.75
N LEU A 79 3.73 9.65 13.22
CA LEU A 79 3.34 10.82 14.04
C LEU A 79 2.16 10.53 14.97
N ARG A 80 1.26 9.62 14.58
CA ARG A 80 0.16 9.13 15.43
C ARG A 80 0.63 8.25 16.58
N LEU A 81 1.69 7.47 16.39
CA LEU A 81 2.24 6.60 17.44
C LEU A 81 2.78 7.40 18.63
N ASP A 82 3.07 8.69 18.46
CA ASP A 82 3.72 9.53 19.46
C ASP A 82 2.79 10.59 20.10
N THR A 83 1.52 10.70 19.69
CA THR A 83 0.68 11.82 20.16
C THR A 83 -0.72 11.47 20.69
N TRP A 84 -0.96 12.05 21.87
CA TRP A 84 -2.20 12.32 22.61
C TRP A 84 -3.26 13.14 21.81
N LEU A 85 -3.26 13.06 20.47
CA LEU A 85 -4.12 13.79 19.53
C LEU A 85 -5.34 12.99 19.06
N MET A 86 -5.57 11.80 19.62
CA MET A 86 -6.72 10.95 19.29
C MET A 86 -8.07 11.51 19.77
N THR A 87 -8.11 12.53 20.64
CA THR A 87 -9.33 12.99 21.30
C THR A 87 -10.15 14.02 20.51
N GLN A 88 -9.61 14.67 19.48
CA GLN A 88 -10.30 15.78 18.80
C GLN A 88 -10.01 15.77 17.28
N GLY A 89 -10.89 15.19 16.47
CA GLY A 89 -11.02 15.47 15.02
C GLY A 89 -10.01 14.86 14.02
N ILE A 90 -8.79 14.48 14.42
CA ILE A 90 -7.76 13.96 13.48
C ILE A 90 -7.93 12.45 13.16
N VAL A 91 -9.00 11.83 13.66
CA VAL A 91 -9.31 10.39 13.43
C VAL A 91 -9.51 10.08 11.93
N TYR A 92 -10.08 11.01 11.16
CA TYR A 92 -10.36 10.84 9.73
C TYR A 92 -9.14 11.04 8.82
N LEU A 93 -8.25 11.99 9.15
CA LEU A 93 -7.05 12.24 8.34
C LEU A 93 -6.02 11.10 8.44
N GLY A 94 -5.94 10.42 9.58
CA GLY A 94 -4.99 9.32 9.76
C GLY A 94 -5.55 7.91 9.56
N SER A 95 -6.85 7.74 9.28
CA SER A 95 -7.37 6.46 8.75
C SER A 95 -7.07 6.31 7.26
N GLY A 96 -6.96 7.44 6.55
CA GLY A 96 -6.56 7.50 5.15
C GLY A 96 -5.31 6.66 4.82
N PRO A 97 -4.20 6.92 5.54
CA PRO A 97 -2.98 6.14 5.49
C PRO A 97 -3.11 4.63 5.60
N GLN A 98 -4.06 4.19 6.43
CA GLN A 98 -4.28 2.78 6.71
C GLN A 98 -4.84 2.07 5.47
N PHE A 99 -5.72 2.73 4.72
CA PHE A 99 -6.27 2.16 3.48
C PHE A 99 -5.23 2.00 2.37
N PHE A 100 -4.10 2.71 2.43
CA PHE A 100 -3.04 2.55 1.45
C PHE A 100 -2.02 1.48 1.84
N PHE A 101 -1.69 1.40 3.12
CA PHE A 101 -0.57 0.59 3.60
C PHE A 101 -0.99 -0.74 4.24
N PHE A 102 -2.20 -0.82 4.82
CA PHE A 102 -2.70 -2.06 5.43
C PHE A 102 -2.84 -3.23 4.47
N PRO A 103 -3.22 -3.03 3.19
CA PRO A 103 -3.25 -4.12 2.24
C PRO A 103 -1.89 -4.83 2.16
N MET A 104 -0.81 -4.04 2.11
CA MET A 104 0.54 -4.53 2.01
C MET A 104 1.06 -5.15 3.31
N LEU A 105 0.69 -4.58 4.46
CA LEU A 105 0.96 -5.20 5.76
C LEU A 105 0.37 -6.60 5.86
N ARG A 106 -0.86 -6.81 5.39
CA ARG A 106 -1.48 -8.15 5.41
C ARG A 106 -0.81 -9.13 4.46
N VAL A 107 -0.44 -8.70 3.24
CA VAL A 107 0.33 -9.55 2.32
C VAL A 107 1.65 -9.95 2.98
N THR A 108 2.31 -9.00 3.62
CA THR A 108 3.58 -9.27 4.32
C THR A 108 3.38 -10.21 5.50
N GLN A 109 2.36 -10.01 6.34
CA GLN A 109 2.02 -10.94 7.42
C GLN A 109 1.71 -12.35 6.91
N PHE A 110 1.05 -12.47 5.75
CA PHE A 110 0.81 -13.76 5.12
C PHE A 110 2.12 -14.42 4.68
N VAL A 111 3.02 -13.65 4.05
CA VAL A 111 4.37 -14.11 3.66
C VAL A 111 5.18 -14.51 4.89
N GLU A 112 5.20 -13.70 5.95
CA GLU A 112 5.90 -14.02 7.20
C GLU A 112 5.35 -15.31 7.83
N ARG A 113 4.03 -15.47 7.92
CA ARG A 113 3.43 -16.70 8.46
C ARG A 113 3.74 -17.94 7.62
N THR A 114 3.88 -17.78 6.31
CA THR A 114 4.12 -18.89 5.37
C THR A 114 5.60 -19.28 5.29
N PHE A 115 6.50 -18.29 5.22
CA PHE A 115 7.93 -18.51 4.97
C PHE A 115 8.81 -18.34 6.22
N LEU A 116 8.39 -17.52 7.17
CA LEU A 116 9.10 -17.24 8.42
C LEU A 116 8.45 -17.92 9.63
N PHE A 117 7.74 -19.03 9.39
CA PHE A 117 7.09 -19.84 10.45
C PHE A 117 8.01 -20.15 11.65
N PHE A 118 9.33 -20.23 11.41
CA PHE A 118 10.35 -20.51 12.42
C PHE A 118 10.74 -19.31 13.30
N LEU A 119 10.41 -18.08 12.90
CA LEU A 119 10.66 -16.88 13.71
C LEU A 119 9.53 -16.71 14.71
N ASN A 120 9.71 -17.28 15.91
CA ASN A 120 8.73 -17.34 16.99
C ASN A 120 8.40 -15.97 17.64
N ARG A 121 8.78 -14.84 17.03
CA ARG A 121 8.45 -13.48 17.50
C ARG A 121 8.03 -12.61 16.33
N HIS A 122 6.76 -12.23 16.32
CA HIS A 122 6.26 -11.16 15.47
C HIS A 122 6.81 -9.83 16.00
N VAL A 123 7.74 -9.22 15.26
CA VAL A 123 8.26 -7.88 15.58
C VAL A 123 7.52 -6.87 14.70
N PRO A 124 6.57 -6.07 15.22
CA PRO A 124 5.72 -5.19 14.41
C PRO A 124 6.51 -4.23 13.50
N PHE A 125 7.66 -3.78 13.98
CA PHE A 125 8.56 -2.91 13.22
C PHE A 125 9.23 -3.63 12.04
N PHE A 126 9.55 -4.92 12.19
CA PHE A 126 10.12 -5.72 11.11
C PHE A 126 9.11 -5.95 9.99
N THR A 127 7.88 -6.36 10.34
CA THR A 127 6.76 -6.51 9.39
C THR A 127 6.47 -5.21 8.64
N PHE A 128 6.58 -4.08 9.35
CA PHE A 128 6.41 -2.75 8.75
C PHE A 128 7.48 -2.44 7.69
N ILE A 129 8.76 -2.63 8.03
CA ILE A 129 9.87 -2.45 7.09
C ILE A 129 9.72 -3.37 5.88
N LEU A 130 9.44 -4.64 6.12
CA LEU A 130 9.28 -5.64 5.06
C LEU A 130 8.12 -5.27 4.12
N SER A 131 7.03 -4.72 4.65
CA SER A 131 5.90 -4.22 3.86
C SER A 131 6.29 -3.05 2.95
N CYS A 132 7.06 -2.09 3.48
CA CYS A 132 7.60 -0.98 2.68
C CYS A 132 8.50 -1.48 1.54
N ILE A 133 9.41 -2.42 1.85
CA ILE A 133 10.30 -3.01 0.86
C ILE A 133 9.49 -3.73 -0.22
N LEU A 134 8.55 -4.57 0.19
CA LEU A 134 7.75 -5.37 -0.73
C LEU A 134 6.90 -4.47 -1.64
N MET A 135 6.34 -3.37 -1.13
CA MET A 135 5.60 -2.38 -1.91
C MET A 135 6.47 -1.71 -2.99
N ILE A 136 7.71 -1.33 -2.64
CA ILE A 136 8.68 -0.76 -3.57
C ILE A 136 9.07 -1.80 -4.64
N VAL A 137 9.34 -3.03 -4.23
CA VAL A 137 9.74 -4.13 -5.11
C VAL A 137 8.64 -4.44 -6.12
N ILE A 138 7.39 -4.62 -5.68
CA ILE A 138 6.25 -4.89 -6.57
C ILE A 138 6.10 -3.77 -7.60
N TYR A 139 6.14 -2.51 -7.16
CA TYR A 139 6.01 -1.38 -8.07
C TYR A 139 7.16 -1.31 -9.09
N TYR A 140 8.38 -1.54 -8.63
CA TYR A 140 9.57 -1.58 -9.48
C TYR A 140 9.51 -2.71 -10.52
N LEU A 141 9.06 -3.90 -10.12
CA LEU A 141 8.87 -5.04 -11.02
C LEU A 141 7.88 -4.68 -12.14
N GLY A 142 6.76 -4.04 -11.80
CA GLY A 142 5.79 -3.54 -12.78
C GLY A 142 6.45 -2.63 -13.81
N TYR A 143 7.20 -1.63 -13.36
CA TYR A 143 7.92 -0.69 -14.24
C TYR A 143 8.90 -1.41 -15.17
N ARG A 144 9.69 -2.35 -14.63
CA ARG A 144 10.68 -3.12 -15.41
C ARG A 144 10.01 -4.03 -16.43
N LEU A 145 8.90 -4.67 -16.07
CA LEU A 145 8.10 -5.51 -16.99
C LEU A 145 7.69 -4.72 -18.23
N ARG A 146 7.17 -3.49 -18.06
CA ARG A 146 6.80 -2.65 -19.21
C ARG A 146 8.00 -2.31 -20.09
N LYS A 147 9.13 -1.93 -19.49
CA LYS A 147 10.34 -1.54 -20.23
C LYS A 147 11.00 -2.68 -20.99
N LYS A 148 10.83 -3.93 -20.56
CA LYS A 148 11.30 -5.10 -21.30
C LYS A 148 10.41 -5.44 -22.51
N LEU A 149 9.13 -5.05 -22.46
CA LEU A 149 8.12 -5.34 -23.49
C LEU A 149 7.95 -4.19 -24.50
N SER A 150 8.68 -3.09 -24.35
CA SER A 150 8.64 -1.90 -25.21
C SER A 150 9.95 -1.71 -25.94
#